data_AF-K2DMV0-F1
#
_entry.id   AF-K2DMV0-F1
#
_cell.length_a   1.000
_cell.length_b   1.000
_cell.length_c   1.000
_cell.angle_alpha   90.00
_cell.angle_beta   90.00
_cell.angle_gamma   90.00
#
_symmetry.space_group_name_H-M   'P 1'
#
loop_
_entity.id
_entity.type
_entity.pdbx_description
1 polymer ?
#
loop_
_entity_poly.entity_id
_entity_poly.type
_entity_poly.pdbx_seq_one_letter_code
_entity_poly.pdbx_strand_id
1 'polypeptide(L)'
;MNSGEALKIVWTNSVVVPTAPERPVIYYDWFRNLIQALLDQQSYIWFAKFVAIGEFMVGLALILGFMVGVTAFIGGIMHMGLLLEGSIGAAPVLLILEVLLIIAWKTAGYYGLDRYFFNFIGAPWKPGRWFQKKSA
;
A
#
# COMPACT_ATOMS: atom_id res chain seq x y z
N MET A 1 -12.36 -10.06 13.17
CA MET A 1 -11.57 -8.80 13.15
C MET A 1 -12.32 -7.68 13.90
N ASN A 2 -12.64 -7.85 15.20
CA ASN A 2 -13.60 -6.94 15.87
C ASN A 2 -12.96 -5.85 16.74
N SER A 3 -11.72 -6.00 17.22
CA SER A 3 -11.14 -5.08 18.22
C SER A 3 -9.94 -4.24 17.75
N GLY A 4 -9.31 -4.54 16.61
CA GLY A 4 -8.05 -3.88 16.20
C GLY A 4 -6.89 -4.13 17.18
N GLU A 5 -7.05 -5.12 18.06
CA GLU A 5 -6.21 -5.35 19.24
C GLU A 5 -4.81 -5.83 18.88
N ALA A 6 -4.68 -6.62 17.81
CA ALA A 6 -3.39 -6.96 17.24
C ALA A 6 -2.59 -5.70 16.87
N LEU A 7 -3.23 -4.76 16.17
CA LEU A 7 -2.57 -3.51 15.78
C LEU A 7 -2.25 -2.63 17.00
N LYS A 8 -3.15 -2.58 17.99
CA LYS A 8 -2.90 -1.88 19.25
C LYS A 8 -1.64 -2.41 19.95
N ILE A 9 -1.48 -3.73 20.02
CA ILE A 9 -0.30 -4.35 20.65
C ILE A 9 0.96 -3.96 19.90
N VAL A 10 0.96 -4.06 18.57
CA VAL A 10 2.13 -3.70 17.76
C VAL A 10 2.48 -2.23 17.97
N TRP A 11 1.52 -1.30 17.83
CA TRP A 11 1.76 0.13 18.05
C TRP A 11 2.25 0.47 19.46
N THR A 12 1.68 -0.16 20.48
CA THR A 12 2.08 0.07 21.87
C THR A 12 3.54 -0.33 22.09
N ASN A 13 3.98 -1.43 21.46
CA ASN A 13 5.35 -1.91 21.56
C ASN A 13 6.32 -1.07 20.69
N SER A 14 5.89 -0.64 19.51
CA SER A 14 6.72 0.10 18.54
C SER A 14 7.03 1.53 18.98
N VAL A 15 6.15 2.14 19.78
CA VAL A 15 6.28 3.54 20.24
C VAL A 15 7.22 3.69 21.45
N VAL A 16 7.54 2.60 22.15
CA VAL A 16 8.43 2.64 23.33
C VAL A 16 9.83 3.15 22.95
N VAL A 17 10.33 4.11 23.73
CA VAL A 17 11.70 4.61 23.64
C VAL A 17 12.51 3.98 24.76
N PRO A 18 13.35 2.96 24.47
CA PRO A 18 14.16 2.32 25.49
C PRO A 18 15.33 3.22 25.92
N THR A 19 15.83 3.02 27.13
CA THR A 19 17.05 3.69 27.62
C THR A 19 18.28 3.14 26.91
N ALA A 20 19.27 4.00 26.64
CA ALA A 20 20.53 3.60 26.01
C ALA A 20 21.15 2.37 26.74
N PRO A 21 21.68 1.37 26.02
CA PRO A 21 22.15 1.38 24.63
C PRO A 21 21.13 0.91 23.56
N GLU A 22 19.91 0.57 23.96
CA GLU A 22 18.89 0.07 23.04
C GLU A 22 18.36 1.19 22.11
N ARG A 23 18.04 0.83 20.86
CA ARG A 23 17.54 1.78 19.86
C ARG A 23 16.02 1.68 19.77
N PRO A 24 15.30 2.82 19.61
CA PRO A 24 13.86 2.80 19.37
C PRO A 24 13.50 2.03 18.11
N VAL A 25 12.38 1.31 18.14
CA VAL A 25 11.85 0.57 16.98
C VAL A 25 11.47 1.54 15.86
N ILE A 26 10.68 2.57 16.19
CA ILE A 26 10.42 3.68 15.28
C ILE A 26 11.59 4.68 15.38
N TYR A 27 12.41 4.74 14.33
CA TYR A 27 13.56 5.65 14.28
C TYR A 27 13.16 7.12 14.17
N TYR A 28 12.08 7.43 13.43
CA TYR A 28 11.67 8.80 13.14
C TYR A 28 10.66 9.33 14.16
N ASP A 29 11.04 10.36 14.91
CA ASP A 29 10.20 10.92 15.98
C ASP A 29 8.86 11.48 15.48
N TRP A 30 8.81 12.07 14.29
CA TRP A 30 7.55 12.57 13.70
C TRP A 30 6.54 11.44 13.47
N PHE A 31 7.03 10.28 13.02
CA PHE A 31 6.20 9.10 12.77
C PHE A 31 5.78 8.46 14.10
N ARG A 32 6.67 8.43 15.09
CA ARG A 32 6.32 7.99 16.45
C ARG A 32 5.19 8.84 17.04
N ASN A 33 5.29 10.17 16.93
CA ASN A 33 4.26 11.09 17.43
C ASN A 33 2.91 10.89 16.71
N LEU A 34 2.94 10.58 15.40
CA LEU A 34 1.74 10.22 14.65
C LEU A 34 1.11 8.95 15.22
N ILE A 35 1.89 7.87 15.39
CA ILE A 35 1.36 6.60 15.92
C ILE A 35 0.85 6.76 17.35
N GLN A 36 1.56 7.52 18.19
CA GLN A 36 1.12 7.90 19.54
C GLN A 36 -0.26 8.58 19.49
N ALA A 37 -0.42 9.61 18.64
CA ALA A 37 -1.70 10.31 18.51
C ALA A 37 -2.84 9.40 18.03
N LEU A 38 -2.55 8.45 17.11
CA LEU A 38 -3.53 7.44 16.69
C LEU A 38 -3.89 6.45 17.80
N LEU A 39 -2.92 6.11 18.65
CA LEU A 39 -3.12 5.22 19.80
C LEU A 39 -4.01 5.89 20.86
N ASP A 40 -3.73 7.16 21.15
CA ASP A 40 -4.49 7.98 22.11
C ASP A 40 -5.96 8.16 21.68
N GLN A 41 -6.19 8.30 20.37
CA GLN A 41 -7.54 8.41 19.78
C GLN A 41 -8.24 7.05 19.57
N GLN A 42 -7.61 5.94 19.97
CA GLN A 42 -8.10 4.58 19.72
C GLN A 42 -8.39 4.26 18.24
N SER A 43 -7.68 4.92 17.32
CA SER A 43 -7.88 4.78 15.88
C SER A 43 -7.52 3.39 15.33
N TYR A 44 -6.80 2.57 16.12
CA TYR A 44 -6.45 1.19 15.77
C TYR A 44 -7.66 0.31 15.42
N ILE A 45 -8.87 0.63 15.93
CA ILE A 45 -10.09 -0.15 15.69
C ILE A 45 -10.53 -0.11 14.23
N TRP A 46 -10.50 1.08 13.61
CA TRP A 46 -10.88 1.27 12.21
C TRP A 46 -9.68 1.14 11.29
N PHE A 47 -8.50 1.60 11.72
CA PHE A 47 -7.29 1.58 10.90
C PHE A 47 -6.84 0.15 10.57
N ALA A 48 -6.93 -0.79 11.52
CA ALA A 48 -6.62 -2.19 11.26
C ALA A 48 -7.50 -2.80 10.14
N LYS A 49 -8.78 -2.41 10.10
CA LYS A 49 -9.71 -2.86 9.04
C LYS A 49 -9.36 -2.21 7.72
N PHE A 50 -9.02 -0.93 7.74
CA PHE A 50 -8.60 -0.19 6.55
C PHE A 50 -7.35 -0.80 5.90
N VAL A 51 -6.31 -1.08 6.70
CA VAL A 51 -5.08 -1.73 6.22
C VAL A 51 -5.37 -3.11 5.65
N ALA A 52 -6.13 -3.95 6.37
CA ALA A 52 -6.42 -5.30 5.88
C ALA A 52 -7.24 -5.33 4.58
N ILE A 53 -8.24 -4.44 4.46
CA ILE A 53 -9.02 -4.31 3.23
C ILE A 53 -8.15 -3.75 2.11
N GLY A 54 -7.32 -2.73 2.40
CA GLY A 54 -6.39 -2.14 1.44
C GLY A 54 -5.41 -3.18 0.88
N GLU A 55 -4.78 -3.97 1.75
CA GLU A 55 -3.81 -5.00 1.34
C GLU A 55 -4.48 -6.09 0.49
N PHE A 56 -5.67 -6.53 0.88
CA PHE A 56 -6.45 -7.49 0.11
C PHE A 56 -6.84 -6.93 -1.28
N MET A 57 -7.32 -5.68 -1.33
CA MET A 57 -7.71 -5.03 -2.59
C MET A 57 -6.51 -4.78 -3.50
N VAL A 58 -5.37 -4.36 -2.95
CA VAL A 58 -4.12 -4.18 -3.70
C VAL A 58 -3.65 -5.51 -4.26
N GLY A 59 -3.59 -6.56 -3.45
CA GLY A 59 -3.22 -7.91 -3.90
C GLY A 59 -4.15 -8.42 -5.01
N LEU A 60 -5.46 -8.25 -4.85
CA LEU A 60 -6.44 -8.64 -5.86
C LEU A 60 -6.27 -7.85 -7.16
N ALA A 61 -6.08 -6.53 -7.08
CA ALA A 61 -5.87 -5.68 -8.25
C ALA A 61 -4.55 -5.99 -8.97
N LEU A 62 -3.49 -6.37 -8.24
CA LEU A 62 -2.23 -6.84 -8.85
C LEU A 62 -2.39 -8.17 -9.56
N ILE A 63 -3.12 -9.13 -8.98
CA ILE A 63 -3.39 -10.44 -9.60
C ILE A 63 -4.22 -10.26 -10.88
N LEU A 64 -5.26 -9.44 -10.81
CA LEU A 64 -6.09 -9.12 -11.97
C LEU A 64 -5.35 -8.27 -13.00
N GLY A 65 -4.26 -7.60 -12.60
CA GLY A 65 -3.51 -6.67 -13.42
C GLY A 65 -4.34 -5.42 -13.77
N PHE A 66 -5.08 -4.89 -12.79
CA PHE A 66 -5.86 -3.67 -12.87
C PHE A 66 -5.08 -2.48 -12.28
N MET A 67 -4.87 -1.48 -13.12
CA MET A 67 -4.07 -0.28 -12.93
C MET A 67 -2.75 -0.59 -12.22
N VAL A 68 -1.95 -1.53 -12.76
CA VAL A 68 -0.82 -2.15 -12.03
C VAL A 68 0.12 -1.13 -11.42
N GLY A 69 0.50 -0.09 -12.17
CA GLY A 69 1.41 0.93 -11.64
C GLY A 69 0.82 1.75 -10.48
N VAL A 70 -0.47 2.08 -10.53
CA VAL A 70 -1.15 2.83 -9.44
C VAL A 70 -1.38 1.93 -8.24
N THR A 71 -1.85 0.70 -8.49
CA THR A 71 -2.08 -0.31 -7.45
C THR A 71 -0.78 -0.65 -6.71
N ALA A 72 0.32 -0.89 -7.45
CA ALA A 72 1.63 -1.15 -6.87
C ALA A 72 2.17 0.06 -6.10
N PHE A 73 1.91 1.28 -6.55
CA PHE A 73 2.29 2.49 -5.82
C PHE A 73 1.56 2.62 -4.48
N ILE A 74 0.25 2.38 -4.46
CA ILE A 74 -0.54 2.42 -3.22
C ILE A 74 -0.08 1.31 -2.27
N GLY A 75 0.12 0.10 -2.77
CA GLY A 75 0.70 -1.01 -2.01
C GLY A 75 2.07 -0.66 -1.43
N GLY A 76 2.92 -0.01 -2.23
CA GLY A 76 4.25 0.46 -1.83
C GLY A 76 4.19 1.41 -0.63
N ILE A 77 3.25 2.36 -0.64
CA ILE A 77 3.07 3.27 0.49
C ILE A 77 2.65 2.51 1.75
N MET A 78 1.77 1.50 1.63
CA MET A 78 1.34 0.68 2.77
C MET A 78 2.51 -0.12 3.36
N HIS A 79 3.29 -0.82 2.53
CA HIS A 79 4.46 -1.58 2.98
C HIS A 79 5.55 -0.67 3.54
N MET A 80 5.75 0.52 2.98
CA MET A 80 6.66 1.52 3.53
C MET A 80 6.22 1.96 4.95
N GLY A 81 4.91 2.13 5.19
CA GLY A 81 4.38 2.42 6.51
C GLY A 81 4.72 1.34 7.54
N LEU A 82 4.61 0.07 7.16
CA LEU A 82 5.00 -1.07 8.02
C LEU A 82 6.50 -1.06 8.34
N LEU A 83 7.35 -0.68 7.39
CA LEU A 83 8.79 -0.54 7.62
C LEU A 83 9.14 0.62 8.55
N LEU A 84 8.46 1.75 8.42
CA LEU A 84 8.62 2.90 9.32
C LEU A 84 8.21 2.57 10.76
N GLU A 85 7.23 1.69 10.91
CA GLU A 85 6.83 1.13 12.20
C GLU A 85 7.87 0.18 12.80
N GLY A 86 8.80 -0.35 11.99
CA GLY A 86 9.79 -1.33 12.39
C GLY A 86 9.39 -2.79 12.17
N SER A 87 8.39 -3.07 11.33
CA SER A 87 8.01 -4.43 10.94
C SER A 87 8.98 -5.02 9.91
N ILE A 88 9.76 -6.03 10.29
CA ILE A 88 10.81 -6.65 9.44
C ILE A 88 10.31 -7.95 8.76
N GLY A 89 9.00 -8.19 8.71
CA GLY A 89 8.42 -9.39 8.11
C GLY A 89 8.56 -9.47 6.57
N ALA A 90 7.48 -9.77 5.86
CA ALA A 90 7.48 -9.79 4.39
C ALA A 90 7.55 -8.38 3.76
N ALA A 91 7.32 -7.32 4.54
CA ALA A 91 7.18 -5.94 4.04
C ALA A 91 8.37 -5.42 3.20
N PRO A 92 9.66 -5.65 3.54
CA PRO A 92 10.76 -5.18 2.71
C PRO A 92 10.77 -5.82 1.33
N VAL A 93 10.48 -7.13 1.25
CA VAL A 93 10.48 -7.89 0.00
C VAL A 93 9.30 -7.46 -0.87
N LEU A 94 8.12 -7.30 -0.28
CA LEU A 94 6.92 -6.85 -1.00
C LEU A 94 7.09 -5.42 -1.55
N LEU A 95 7.69 -4.51 -0.78
CA LEU A 95 8.00 -3.17 -1.25
C LEU A 95 8.93 -3.18 -2.47
N ILE A 96 9.98 -4.02 -2.45
CA ILE A 96 10.89 -4.16 -3.59
C ILE A 96 10.13 -4.68 -4.82
N LEU A 97 9.28 -5.69 -4.65
CA LEU A 97 8.45 -6.22 -5.74
C LEU A 97 7.47 -5.17 -6.29
N GLU A 98 6.87 -4.35 -5.42
CA GLU A 98 5.99 -3.26 -5.82
C GLU A 98 6.73 -2.19 -6.62
N VAL A 99 7.94 -1.80 -6.21
CA VAL A 99 8.79 -0.87 -6.98
C VAL A 99 9.13 -1.46 -8.36
N LEU A 100 9.49 -2.75 -8.43
CA LEU A 100 9.73 -3.42 -9.71
C LEU A 100 8.48 -3.45 -10.59
N LEU A 101 7.30 -3.65 -10.01
CA LEU A 101 6.02 -3.62 -10.73
C LEU A 101 5.67 -2.21 -11.24
N ILE A 102 5.99 -1.16 -10.48
CA ILE A 102 5.82 0.24 -10.94
C ILE A 102 6.69 0.49 -12.18
N ILE A 103 7.95 0.03 -12.17
CA ILE A 103 8.84 0.17 -13.33
C ILE A 103 8.32 -0.68 -14.51
N ALA A 104 7.90 -1.91 -14.22
CA ALA A 104 7.38 -2.86 -15.19
C ALA A 104 5.91 -2.61 -15.60
N TRP A 105 5.29 -1.48 -15.21
CA TRP A 105 3.85 -1.28 -15.34
C TRP A 105 3.31 -1.47 -16.76
N LYS A 106 4.09 -1.12 -17.79
CA LYS A 106 3.68 -1.28 -19.20
C LYS A 106 3.57 -2.75 -19.56
N THR A 107 4.51 -3.56 -19.10
CA THR A 107 4.56 -5.00 -19.36
C THR A 107 3.51 -5.71 -18.50
N ALA A 108 3.46 -5.41 -17.20
CA ALA A 108 2.52 -6.03 -16.28
C ALA A 108 1.06 -5.69 -16.64
N GLY A 109 0.77 -4.44 -17.00
CA GLY A 109 -0.54 -4.04 -17.48
C GLY A 109 -0.91 -4.65 -18.84
N TYR A 110 0.07 -4.96 -19.70
CA TYR A 110 -0.20 -5.64 -20.97
C TYR A 110 -0.68 -7.09 -20.78
N TYR A 111 -0.15 -7.80 -19.78
CA TYR A 111 -0.59 -9.15 -19.43
C TYR A 111 -1.87 -9.19 -18.58
N GLY A 112 -2.24 -8.06 -17.96
CA GLY A 112 -3.39 -7.91 -17.07
C GLY A 112 -4.69 -7.38 -17.71
N LEU A 113 -5.68 -7.11 -16.86
CA LEU A 113 -6.93 -6.43 -17.22
C LEU A 113 -6.72 -5.01 -17.77
N ASP A 114 -5.57 -4.40 -17.49
CA ASP A 114 -5.15 -3.13 -18.07
C ASP A 114 -5.17 -3.15 -19.61
N ARG A 115 -4.94 -4.30 -20.25
CA ARG A 115 -5.12 -4.45 -21.70
C ARG A 115 -6.56 -4.18 -22.14
N TYR A 116 -7.55 -4.64 -21.39
CA TYR A 116 -8.97 -4.39 -21.70
C TYR A 116 -9.35 -2.95 -21.35
N PHE A 117 -8.82 -2.43 -20.25
CA PHE A 117 -9.07 -1.05 -19.79
C PHE A 117 -8.51 -0.02 -20.77
N PHE A 118 -7.24 -0.14 -21.19
CA PHE A 118 -6.63 0.74 -22.19
C PHE A 118 -7.24 0.59 -23.59
N ASN A 119 -7.76 -0.59 -23.96
CA ASN A 119 -8.52 -0.75 -25.21
C ASN A 119 -9.86 0.00 -25.21
N PHE A 120 -10.53 0.09 -24.05
CA PHE A 120 -11.81 0.80 -23.92
C PHE A 120 -11.63 2.31 -23.76
N ILE A 121 -10.75 2.76 -22.87
CA ILE A 121 -10.66 4.16 -22.44
C ILE A 121 -9.56 4.93 -23.20
N GLY A 122 -8.54 4.22 -23.70
CA GLY A 122 -7.39 4.81 -24.38
C GLY A 122 -6.24 5.14 -23.43
N ALA A 123 -5.02 5.09 -23.95
CA ALA A 123 -3.84 5.59 -23.26
C ALA A 123 -3.74 7.12 -23.47
N PRO A 124 -3.01 7.88 -22.62
CA PRO A 124 -2.89 9.33 -22.76
C PRO A 124 -2.38 9.79 -24.14
N TRP A 125 -1.69 8.90 -24.86
CA TRP A 125 -1.11 9.09 -26.19
C TRP A 125 -1.89 8.43 -27.34
N LYS A 126 -2.95 7.65 -27.06
CA LYS A 126 -3.86 7.09 -28.07
C LYS A 126 -5.29 6.98 -27.54
N PRO A 127 -6.26 7.76 -28.07
CA PRO A 127 -7.65 7.65 -27.63
C PRO A 127 -8.23 6.26 -27.92
N GLY A 128 -8.99 5.73 -26.97
CA GLY A 128 -9.56 4.38 -27.01
C GLY A 128 -10.73 4.25 -27.99
N ARG A 129 -11.13 3.01 -28.31
CA ARG A 129 -12.18 2.74 -29.31
C ARG A 129 -13.52 3.41 -29.01
N TRP A 130 -13.83 3.70 -27.74
CA TRP A 130 -15.07 4.40 -27.36
C TRP A 130 -15.12 5.85 -27.85
N PHE A 131 -13.98 6.54 -27.92
CA PHE A 131 -13.91 7.91 -28.44
C PHE A 131 -13.80 7.94 -29.97
N GLN A 132 -13.27 6.89 -30.60
CA GLN A 132 -13.23 6.79 -32.08
C GLN A 132 -14.60 6.49 -32.70
N LYS A 133 -15.50 5.81 -31.99
CA LYS A 133 -16.86 5.51 -32.50
C LYS A 133 -17.79 6.73 -32.60
N LYS A 134 -17.43 7.88 -32.06
CA LYS A 134 -18.23 9.11 -32.10
C LYS A 134 -17.88 10.09 -33.23
N SER A 135 -17.01 9.71 -34.17
CA SER A 135 -16.61 10.58 -35.29
C SER A 135 -17.00 10.03 -36.67
N ALA A 136 -18.05 9.21 -36.76
CA ALA A 136 -18.68 8.83 -38.03
C ALA A 136 -20.02 9.56 -38.18
#